data_AF-A0A966EV53-F1
#
_entry.id   AF-A0A966EV53-F1
#
_cell.length_a   1.000
_cell.length_b   1.000
_cell.length_c   1.000
_cell.angle_alpha   90.00
_cell.angle_beta   90.00
_cell.angle_gamma   90.00
#
_symmetry.space_group_name_H-M   'P 1'
#
loop_
_entity.id
_entity.type
_entity.pdbx_description
1 polymer ?
#
loop_
_entity_poly.entity_id
_entity_poly.type
_entity_poly.pdbx_seq_one_letter_code
_entity_poly.pdbx_strand_id
1 'polypeptide(L)'
;MHWTERIPSASFDVQCEGSNHKVVWSEGKLLLCAHPEVDAEKALIALGGKTPYCLQILDLWESAVSDGGFIEEWAGCFKADKRRRWWLSTALDRLKSEGVQDCLHDLPRARARKMCEVTIGLPHEFLDLAAVTVMAQADEGLRDLDEYLLTHSTHAVQ
;
A
#
# COMPACT_ATOMS: atom_id res chain seq x y z
N MET A 1 -18.60 9.90 15.25
CA MET A 1 -17.16 9.59 15.34
C MET A 1 -16.72 9.26 13.93
N HIS A 2 -15.80 10.05 13.37
CA HIS A 2 -15.31 9.80 12.01
C HIS A 2 -14.39 8.58 12.05
N TRP A 3 -14.38 7.72 11.02
CA TRP A 3 -13.58 6.48 11.05
C TRP A 3 -12.09 6.76 11.25
N THR A 4 -11.62 7.93 10.83
CA THR A 4 -10.25 8.42 11.01
C THR A 4 -9.87 8.64 12.47
N GLU A 5 -10.84 8.89 13.35
CA GLU A 5 -10.62 9.04 14.81
C GLU A 5 -10.47 7.68 15.51
N ARG A 6 -10.81 6.59 14.81
CA ARG A 6 -10.86 5.22 15.36
C ARG A 6 -9.62 4.41 15.03
N ILE A 7 -8.65 4.98 14.32
CA ILE A 7 -7.45 4.26 13.87
C ILE A 7 -6.25 5.13 14.18
N PRO A 8 -5.33 4.68 15.05
CA PRO A 8 -4.15 5.47 15.37
C PRO A 8 -3.29 5.65 14.12
N SER A 9 -2.60 6.78 14.04
CA SER A 9 -1.59 6.98 12.99
C SER A 9 -0.49 5.91 13.12
N ALA A 10 -0.03 5.42 11.99
CA ALA A 10 1.03 4.41 11.90
C ALA A 10 2.24 4.98 11.16
N SER A 11 3.42 4.40 11.37
CA SER A 11 4.61 4.86 10.66
C SER A 11 5.61 3.75 10.42
N PHE A 12 6.36 3.85 9.34
CA PHE A 12 7.51 3.01 9.05
C PHE A 12 8.63 3.83 8.42
N ASP A 13 9.85 3.30 8.47
CA ASP A 13 11.01 3.94 7.89
C ASP A 13 11.38 3.27 6.56
N VAL A 14 11.85 4.07 5.61
CA VAL A 14 12.30 3.63 4.28
C VAL A 14 13.69 4.18 3.98
N GLN A 15 14.51 3.36 3.33
CA GLN A 15 15.82 3.80 2.84
C GLN A 15 15.62 4.64 1.57
N CYS A 16 15.91 5.94 1.66
CA CYS A 16 15.72 6.89 0.56
C CYS A 16 16.91 7.85 0.54
N GLU A 17 17.50 8.04 -0.65
CA GLU A 17 18.61 8.99 -0.86
C GLU A 17 19.82 8.81 0.08
N GLY A 18 20.06 7.56 0.53
CA GLY A 18 21.16 7.23 1.43
C GLY A 18 20.88 7.49 2.91
N SER A 19 19.65 7.82 3.29
CA SER A 19 19.23 7.97 4.69
C SER A 19 17.89 7.27 4.98
N ASN A 20 17.55 7.13 6.27
CA ASN A 20 16.26 6.61 6.70
C ASN A 20 15.23 7.74 6.75
N HIS A 21 14.21 7.69 5.89
CA HIS A 21 13.09 8.62 5.89
C HIS A 21 11.86 7.97 6.55
N LYS A 22 11.12 8.76 7.34
CA LYS A 22 9.87 8.30 7.96
C LYS A 22 8.68 8.56 7.04
N VAL A 23 7.83 7.54 6.89
CA VAL A 23 6.52 7.61 6.24
C VAL A 23 5.45 7.40 7.29
N VAL A 24 4.47 8.30 7.34
CA VAL A 24 3.37 8.25 8.32
C VAL A 24 2.06 8.05 7.57
N TRP A 25 1.27 7.08 7.99
CA TRP A 25 -0.14 7.02 7.63
C TRP A 25 -0.96 7.79 8.65
N SER A 26 -1.84 8.67 8.18
CA SER A 26 -2.80 9.40 8.99
C SER A 26 -4.04 9.71 8.17
N GLU A 27 -5.22 9.43 8.72
CA GLU A 27 -6.52 9.77 8.13
C GLU A 27 -6.69 9.32 6.67
N GLY A 28 -6.21 8.11 6.35
CA GLY A 28 -6.32 7.55 4.99
C GLY A 28 -5.28 8.06 3.98
N LYS A 29 -4.28 8.84 4.43
CA LYS A 29 -3.23 9.39 3.58
C LYS A 29 -1.85 9.02 4.08
N LEU A 30 -0.89 8.92 3.15
CA LEU A 30 0.53 8.87 3.49
C LEU A 30 1.14 10.27 3.49
N LEU A 31 1.89 10.55 4.55
CA LEU A 31 2.69 11.75 4.72
C LEU A 31 4.17 11.35 4.61
N LEU A 32 4.90 11.98 3.70
CA LEU A 32 6.33 11.75 3.50
C LEU A 32 7.11 12.80 4.28
N CYS A 33 7.54 12.49 5.51
CA CYS A 33 8.12 13.49 6.42
C CYS A 33 9.37 14.20 5.87
N ALA A 34 10.17 13.50 5.06
CA ALA A 34 11.36 14.04 4.42
C ALA A 34 11.11 14.69 3.05
N HIS A 35 9.93 14.47 2.45
CA HIS A 35 9.50 15.04 1.17
C HIS A 35 8.09 15.66 1.31
N PRO A 36 7.92 16.71 2.14
CA PRO A 36 6.60 17.26 2.46
C PRO A 36 5.91 17.90 1.24
N GLU A 37 6.70 18.44 0.31
CA GLU A 37 6.22 19.11 -0.91
C GLU A 37 6.16 18.13 -2.09
N VAL A 38 5.22 17.19 -2.04
CA VAL A 38 5.09 16.11 -3.04
C VAL A 38 4.96 16.66 -4.47
N ASP A 39 4.23 17.74 -4.67
CA ASP A 39 4.05 18.34 -6.00
C ASP A 39 5.34 18.96 -6.55
N ALA A 40 6.18 19.53 -5.67
CA ALA A 40 7.50 20.03 -6.06
C ALA A 40 8.43 18.89 -6.48
N GLU A 41 8.41 17.77 -5.75
CA GLU A 41 9.16 16.55 -6.10
C GLU A 41 8.70 15.97 -7.45
N LYS A 42 7.39 15.89 -7.67
CA LYS A 42 6.80 15.48 -8.96
C LYS A 42 7.26 16.39 -10.10
N ALA A 43 7.35 17.70 -9.87
CA ALA A 43 7.88 18.64 -10.87
C ALA A 43 9.36 18.40 -11.17
N LEU A 44 10.20 18.15 -10.15
CA LEU A 44 11.62 17.82 -10.34
C LEU A 44 11.80 16.53 -11.14
N ILE A 45 11.00 15.50 -10.86
CA ILE A 45 11.01 14.24 -11.62
C ILE A 45 10.64 14.50 -13.09
N ALA A 46 9.61 15.30 -13.35
CA ALA A 46 9.20 15.64 -14.72
C ALA A 46 10.31 16.39 -15.49
N LEU A 47 11.17 17.11 -14.78
CA LEU A 47 12.35 17.79 -15.34
C LEU A 47 13.58 16.87 -15.48
N GLY A 48 13.43 15.56 -15.27
CA GLY A 48 14.50 14.56 -15.40
C GLY A 48 15.20 14.20 -14.08
N GLY A 49 14.68 14.67 -12.94
CA GLY A 49 15.12 14.25 -11.63
C GLY A 49 14.88 12.76 -11.37
N LYS A 50 15.68 12.17 -10.47
CA LYS A 50 15.49 10.78 -10.04
C LYS A 50 14.30 10.71 -9.07
N THR A 51 13.41 9.73 -9.25
CA THR A 51 12.30 9.50 -8.32
C THR A 51 12.80 8.99 -6.95
N PRO A 52 12.60 9.75 -5.85
CA PRO A 52 12.92 9.29 -4.51
C PRO A 52 12.10 8.03 -4.15
N TYR A 53 12.66 7.15 -3.32
CA TYR A 53 11.97 5.92 -2.94
C TYR A 53 10.70 6.20 -2.13
N CYS A 54 10.68 7.26 -1.31
CA CYS A 54 9.47 7.72 -0.62
C CYS A 54 8.31 8.01 -1.58
N LEU A 55 8.59 8.60 -2.75
CA LEU A 55 7.56 8.86 -3.76
C LEU A 55 7.08 7.58 -4.45
N GLN A 56 7.95 6.59 -4.63
CA GLN A 56 7.54 5.26 -5.14
C GLN A 56 6.60 4.58 -4.14
N ILE A 57 6.86 4.69 -2.84
CA ILE A 57 5.99 4.18 -1.78
C ILE A 57 4.63 4.87 -1.80
N LEU A 58 4.60 6.20 -1.98
CA LEU A 58 3.35 6.94 -2.13
C LEU A 58 2.56 6.48 -3.35
N ASP A 59 3.21 6.31 -4.50
CA ASP A 59 2.57 5.82 -5.73
C ASP A 59 2.01 4.40 -5.57
N LEU A 60 2.71 3.51 -4.87
CA LEU A 60 2.20 2.18 -4.53
C LEU A 60 0.96 2.26 -3.63
N TRP A 61 0.99 3.12 -2.60
CA TRP A 61 -0.16 3.35 -1.75
C TRP A 61 -1.37 3.88 -2.52
N GLU A 62 -1.19 4.94 -3.32
CA GLU A 62 -2.24 5.54 -4.13
C GLU A 62 -2.82 4.53 -5.12
N SER A 63 -1.96 3.71 -5.73
CA SER A 63 -2.39 2.62 -6.62
C SER A 63 -3.21 1.56 -5.90
N ALA A 64 -2.84 1.24 -4.66
CA ALA A 64 -3.54 0.26 -3.85
C ALA A 64 -4.95 0.78 -3.50
N VAL A 65 -5.05 2.00 -2.96
CA VAL A 65 -6.32 2.62 -2.58
C VAL A 65 -7.21 2.84 -3.81
N SER A 66 -6.65 3.29 -4.93
CA SER A 66 -7.42 3.52 -6.16
C SER A 66 -7.92 2.24 -6.83
N ASP A 67 -7.23 1.11 -6.66
CA ASP A 67 -7.66 -0.16 -7.25
C ASP A 67 -8.92 -0.70 -6.55
N GLY A 68 -9.00 -0.51 -5.22
CA GLY A 68 -10.15 -0.87 -4.37
C GLY A 68 -10.39 -2.38 -4.28
N GLY A 69 -10.76 -3.00 -5.40
CA GLY A 69 -11.13 -4.40 -5.50
C GLY A 69 -9.99 -5.39 -5.20
N PHE A 70 -8.74 -5.08 -5.55
CA PHE A 70 -7.62 -5.93 -5.13
C PHE A 70 -7.54 -6.00 -3.62
N ILE A 71 -7.69 -4.87 -2.92
CA ILE A 71 -7.53 -4.83 -1.48
C ILE A 71 -8.73 -5.46 -0.77
N GLU A 72 -9.95 -5.23 -1.23
CA GLU A 72 -11.15 -5.85 -0.64
C GLU A 72 -11.12 -7.38 -0.74
N GLU A 73 -10.64 -7.93 -1.86
CA GLU A 73 -10.48 -9.38 -2.04
C GLU A 73 -9.26 -9.94 -1.29
N TRP A 74 -8.19 -9.15 -1.10
CA TRP A 74 -6.94 -9.64 -0.50
C TRP A 74 -6.80 -9.42 1.00
N ALA A 75 -7.23 -8.28 1.51
CA ALA A 75 -6.80 -7.80 2.82
C ALA A 75 -7.35 -8.67 3.96
N GLY A 76 -8.57 -9.20 3.81
CA GLY A 76 -9.14 -10.15 4.77
C GLY A 76 -8.48 -11.54 4.77
N CYS A 77 -7.77 -11.90 3.70
CA CYS A 77 -7.22 -13.25 3.54
C CYS A 77 -5.75 -13.39 3.99
N PHE A 78 -5.08 -12.30 4.36
CA PHE A 78 -3.64 -12.32 4.60
C PHE A 78 -3.26 -12.05 6.05
N LYS A 79 -2.60 -13.03 6.64
CA LYS A 79 -1.65 -12.80 7.74
C LYS A 79 -0.30 -12.41 7.12
N ALA A 80 0.58 -11.79 7.90
CA ALA A 80 1.96 -11.46 7.50
C ALA A 80 2.81 -12.71 7.15
N ASP A 81 2.54 -13.36 6.01
CA ASP A 81 3.25 -14.54 5.53
C ASP A 81 4.50 -14.14 4.72
N LYS A 82 5.65 -14.26 5.37
CA LYS A 82 6.97 -13.98 4.78
C LYS A 82 7.28 -14.88 3.58
N ARG A 83 6.84 -16.13 3.57
CA ARG A 83 7.12 -17.08 2.47
C ARG A 83 6.37 -16.68 1.21
N ARG A 84 5.12 -16.24 1.37
CA ARG A 84 4.31 -15.79 0.23
C ARG A 84 4.83 -14.50 -0.36
N ARG A 85 5.26 -13.52 0.46
CA ARG A 85 5.93 -12.31 -0.03
C ARG A 85 7.20 -12.61 -0.80
N TRP A 86 8.02 -13.53 -0.29
CA TRP A 86 9.20 -13.99 -1.01
C TRP A 86 8.83 -14.63 -2.35
N TRP A 87 7.83 -15.51 -2.39
CA TRP A 87 7.37 -16.13 -3.64
C TRP A 87 6.83 -15.09 -4.64
N LEU A 88 6.05 -14.10 -4.18
CA LEU A 88 5.55 -13.00 -5.02
C LEU A 88 6.70 -12.17 -5.60
N SER A 89 7.78 -11.96 -4.85
CA SER A 89 8.98 -11.29 -5.38
C SER A 89 9.55 -12.04 -6.56
N THR A 90 9.72 -13.36 -6.43
CA THR A 90 10.19 -14.22 -7.52
C THR A 90 9.23 -14.19 -8.72
N ALA A 91 7.92 -14.26 -8.48
CA ALA A 91 6.91 -14.20 -9.54
C ALA A 91 6.91 -12.84 -10.26
N LEU A 92 7.08 -11.73 -9.52
CA LEU A 92 7.18 -10.39 -10.07
C LEU A 92 8.44 -10.21 -10.92
N ASP A 93 9.57 -10.75 -10.47
CA ASP A 93 10.83 -10.70 -11.22
C ASP A 93 10.67 -11.42 -12.56
N ARG A 94 10.10 -12.64 -12.56
CA ARG A 94 9.83 -13.40 -13.80
C ARG A 94 8.81 -12.70 -14.70
N LEU A 95 7.81 -12.05 -14.11
CA LEU A 95 6.87 -11.25 -14.89
C LEU A 95 7.57 -10.07 -15.59
N LYS A 96 8.54 -9.43 -14.92
CA LYS A 96 9.29 -8.29 -15.48
C LYS A 96 10.34 -8.72 -16.51
N SER A 97 11.05 -9.83 -16.27
CA SER A 97 12.16 -10.27 -17.11
C SER A 97 11.74 -11.19 -18.27
N GLU A 98 10.81 -12.11 -18.02
CA GLU A 98 10.40 -13.17 -18.95
C GLU A 98 8.99 -12.95 -19.51
N GLY A 99 8.20 -12.05 -18.90
CA GLY A 99 6.79 -11.85 -19.25
C GLY A 99 5.86 -12.96 -18.77
N VAL A 100 6.36 -13.88 -17.92
CA VAL A 100 5.60 -15.00 -17.36
C VAL A 100 4.80 -14.53 -16.15
N GLN A 101 3.47 -14.68 -16.19
CA GLN A 101 2.59 -14.30 -15.10
C GLN A 101 2.30 -15.51 -14.21
N ASP A 102 3.06 -15.64 -13.12
CA ASP A 102 2.90 -16.68 -12.09
C ASP A 102 2.14 -16.20 -10.84
N CYS A 103 1.80 -14.91 -10.75
CA CYS A 103 0.98 -14.32 -9.70
C CYS A 103 -0.29 -13.69 -10.30
N LEU A 104 -1.40 -13.73 -9.56
CA LEU A 104 -2.64 -13.00 -9.87
C LEU A 104 -3.12 -13.25 -11.31
N HIS A 105 -3.23 -14.51 -11.73
CA HIS A 105 -3.49 -14.91 -13.13
C HIS A 105 -4.81 -14.36 -13.69
N ASP A 106 -5.79 -14.12 -12.83
CA ASP A 106 -7.11 -13.61 -13.21
C ASP A 106 -7.08 -12.10 -13.52
N LEU A 107 -5.99 -11.41 -13.17
CA LEU A 107 -5.83 -9.98 -13.44
C LEU A 107 -5.11 -9.73 -14.78
N PRO A 108 -5.48 -8.65 -15.51
CA PRO A 108 -4.67 -8.17 -16.62
C PRO A 108 -3.22 -7.95 -16.19
N ARG A 109 -2.28 -8.32 -17.06
CA ARG A 109 -0.84 -8.35 -16.76
C ARG A 109 -0.30 -7.07 -16.09
N ALA A 110 -0.72 -5.90 -16.58
CA ALA A 110 -0.29 -4.62 -16.01
C ALA A 110 -0.78 -4.42 -14.58
N ARG A 111 -2.03 -4.82 -14.30
CA ARG A 111 -2.64 -4.78 -12.97
C ARG A 111 -1.99 -5.81 -12.05
N ALA A 112 -1.79 -7.04 -12.51
CA ALA A 112 -1.07 -8.09 -11.77
C ALA A 112 0.33 -7.63 -11.35
N ARG A 113 1.09 -7.05 -12.29
CA ARG A 113 2.41 -6.48 -12.00
C ARG A 113 2.34 -5.43 -10.90
N LYS A 114 1.43 -4.46 -11.04
CA LYS A 114 1.32 -3.36 -10.07
C LYS A 114 0.89 -3.85 -8.69
N MET A 115 -0.05 -4.79 -8.62
CA MET A 115 -0.51 -5.34 -7.34
C MET A 115 0.54 -6.25 -6.67
N CYS A 116 1.33 -6.99 -7.46
CA CYS A 116 2.50 -7.71 -6.91
C CYS A 116 3.54 -6.69 -6.38
N GLU A 117 3.79 -5.55 -7.03
CA GLU A 117 4.64 -4.46 -6.51
C GLU A 117 4.11 -3.85 -5.20
N VAL A 118 2.82 -3.54 -5.14
CA VAL A 118 2.15 -3.02 -3.92
C VAL A 118 2.36 -3.97 -2.75
N THR A 119 2.11 -5.26 -2.97
CA THR A 119 2.17 -6.29 -1.93
C THR A 119 3.56 -6.47 -1.33
N ILE A 120 4.60 -6.32 -2.16
CA ILE A 120 6.00 -6.49 -1.76
C ILE A 120 6.58 -5.19 -1.19
N GLY A 121 6.18 -4.05 -1.77
CA GLY A 121 6.74 -2.74 -1.44
C GLY A 121 6.18 -2.12 -0.15
N LEU A 122 4.92 -2.41 0.20
CA LEU A 122 4.30 -1.88 1.42
C LEU A 122 4.42 -2.86 2.60
N PRO A 123 4.66 -2.36 3.83
CA PRO A 123 4.49 -3.15 5.05
C PRO A 123 3.08 -3.74 5.14
N HIS A 124 2.93 -4.86 5.85
CA HIS A 124 1.64 -5.58 5.90
C HIS A 124 0.55 -4.73 6.55
N GLU A 125 0.89 -4.10 7.67
CA GLU A 125 0.00 -3.18 8.37
C GLU A 125 -0.45 -2.01 7.47
N PHE A 126 0.36 -1.57 6.50
CA PHE A 126 -0.01 -0.53 5.54
C PHE A 126 -0.91 -1.06 4.42
N LEU A 127 -0.89 -2.36 4.12
CA LEU A 127 -1.90 -2.98 3.25
C LEU A 127 -3.26 -3.03 3.97
N ASP A 128 -3.28 -3.34 5.27
CA ASP A 128 -4.50 -3.30 6.09
C ASP A 128 -5.07 -1.88 6.18
N LEU A 129 -4.22 -0.88 6.40
CA LEU A 129 -4.64 0.51 6.43
C LEU A 129 -5.17 1.00 5.08
N ALA A 130 -4.63 0.50 3.96
CA ALA A 130 -5.17 0.79 2.64
C ALA A 130 -6.56 0.16 2.47
N ALA A 131 -6.79 -1.06 2.98
CA ALA A 131 -8.10 -1.72 2.97
C ALA A 131 -9.13 -0.91 3.72
N VAL A 132 -8.79 -0.51 4.93
CA VAL A 132 -9.63 0.34 5.76
C VAL A 132 -9.93 1.66 5.06
N THR A 133 -8.94 2.27 4.39
CA THR A 133 -9.14 3.52 3.65
C THR A 133 -10.16 3.33 2.51
N VAL A 134 -10.07 2.23 1.75
CA VAL A 134 -11.02 1.89 0.69
C VAL A 134 -12.42 1.66 1.25
N MET A 135 -12.56 0.79 2.25
CA MET A 135 -13.85 0.46 2.87
C MET A 135 -14.53 1.69 3.45
N ALA A 136 -13.75 2.60 4.04
CA ALA A 136 -14.27 3.83 4.61
C ALA A 136 -14.67 4.89 3.56
N GLN A 137 -14.09 4.84 2.36
CA GLN A 137 -14.46 5.71 1.24
C GLN A 137 -15.72 5.23 0.50
N ALA A 138 -16.07 3.95 0.60
CA ALA A 138 -17.21 3.34 -0.09
C ALA A 138 -18.60 3.74 0.45
N ASP A 139 -18.68 4.57 1.50
CA ASP A 139 -19.89 5.14 2.14
C ASP A 139 -20.93 4.12 2.71
N GLU A 140 -20.91 2.85 2.29
CA GLU A 140 -21.90 1.83 2.66
C GLU A 140 -21.51 0.91 3.84
N GLY A 141 -20.30 1.01 4.42
CA GLY A 141 -19.75 -0.12 5.19
C GLY A 141 -19.13 0.15 6.55
N LEU A 142 -19.63 1.09 7.37
CA LEU A 142 -19.11 1.25 8.76
C LEU A 142 -19.15 -0.06 9.57
N ARG A 143 -20.14 -0.93 9.30
CA ARG A 143 -20.28 -2.24 9.92
C ARG A 143 -19.25 -3.25 9.40
N ASP A 144 -18.98 -3.25 8.10
CA ASP A 144 -17.99 -4.14 7.47
C ASP A 144 -16.57 -3.73 7.87
N LEU A 145 -16.34 -2.42 8.07
CA LEU A 145 -15.11 -1.90 8.65
C LEU A 145 -14.90 -2.37 10.09
N ASP A 146 -15.95 -2.40 10.92
CA ASP A 146 -15.86 -2.88 12.30
C ASP A 146 -15.46 -4.36 12.36
N GLU A 147 -16.08 -5.19 11.53
CA GLU A 147 -15.76 -6.62 11.42
C GLU A 147 -14.34 -6.84 10.89
N TYR A 148 -13.92 -6.05 9.90
CA TYR A 148 -12.56 -6.08 9.38
C TYR A 148 -11.53 -5.71 10.44
N LEU A 149 -11.74 -4.60 11.15
CA LEU A 149 -10.85 -4.14 12.21
C LEU A 149 -10.70 -5.20 13.31
N LEU A 150 -11.80 -5.84 13.74
CA LEU A 150 -11.78 -6.90 14.75
C LEU A 150 -11.01 -8.15 14.31
N THR A 151 -11.04 -8.47 13.02
CA THR A 151 -10.58 -9.78 12.52
C THR A 151 -9.17 -9.73 11.93
N HIS A 152 -8.80 -8.61 11.31
CA HIS A 152 -7.63 -8.53 10.44
C HIS A 152 -6.63 -7.44 10.82
N SER A 153 -7.09 -6.32 11.38
CA SER A 153 -6.20 -5.19 11.64
C SER A 153 -5.42 -5.35 12.94
N THR A 154 -4.10 -5.18 12.88
CA THR A 154 -3.25 -5.00 14.07
C THR A 154 -3.47 -3.66 14.77
N HIS A 155 -4.25 -2.76 14.16
CA HIS A 155 -4.55 -1.41 14.64
C HIS A 155 -5.98 -1.27 15.21
N ALA A 156 -6.67 -2.39 15.46
CA ALA A 156 -7.95 -2.37 16.18
C ALA A 156 -7.81 -1.66 17.53
N VAL A 157 -8.65 -0.66 17.79
CA VAL A 157 -8.57 0.20 18.98
C VAL A 157 -9.13 -0.50 20.23
N GLN A 158 -8.49 -0.19 21.37
CA GLN A 158 -8.90 -0.49 22.74
C GLN A 158 -10.24 0.11 23.14
#